data_AF-A0A2C5XZP0-F1
#
_entry.id   AF-A0A2C5XZP0-F1
#
_cell.length_a   1.000
_cell.length_b   1.000
_cell.length_c   1.000
_cell.angle_alpha   90.00
_cell.angle_beta   90.00
_cell.angle_gamma   90.00
#
_symmetry.space_group_name_H-M   'P 1'
#
loop_
_entity.id
_entity.type
_entity.pdbx_description
1 polymer ?
#
loop_
_entity_poly.entity_id
_entity_poly.type
_entity_poly.pdbx_seq_one_letter_code
_entity_poly.pdbx_strand_id
1 'polypeptide(L)'
;MTAGDTAQSLREAEAIEPITPGDRREAREAEMKELHDKLEARVTDQNFNIKKYPDPLLPRKGLDSRHQVDGVTQEMEHKWLAQVEASRLGKV
;
A
#
# COMPACT_ATOMS: atom_id res chain seq x y z
N MET A 1 0.30 -4.78 66.35
CA MET A 1 0.54 -3.78 65.30
C MET A 1 0.46 -4.50 63.97
N THR A 2 -0.63 -4.29 63.24
CA THR A 2 -1.15 -5.11 62.15
C THR A 2 -0.51 -4.73 60.82
N ALA A 3 -0.11 -5.74 60.05
CA ALA A 3 0.24 -5.62 58.64
C ALA A 3 -0.98 -5.12 57.85
N GLY A 4 -0.83 -3.95 57.21
CA GLY A 4 -1.79 -3.38 56.26
C GLY A 4 -1.28 -3.63 54.85
N ASP A 5 -1.59 -4.82 54.36
CA ASP A 5 -1.28 -5.36 53.06
C ASP A 5 -2.03 -4.61 51.95
N THR A 6 -1.27 -4.06 51.00
CA THR A 6 -1.51 -4.10 49.55
C THR A 6 -2.97 -4.17 49.08
N ALA A 7 -3.79 -3.20 49.46
CA ALA A 7 -5.12 -2.99 48.88
C ALA A 7 -5.17 -1.61 48.24
N GLN A 8 -5.66 -1.54 47.00
CA GLN A 8 -6.01 -0.33 46.23
C GLN A 8 -4.97 0.26 45.27
N SER A 9 -4.25 -0.56 44.51
CA SER A 9 -3.69 -0.07 43.23
C SER A 9 -3.88 -1.09 42.11
N LEU A 10 -5.11 -1.61 41.97
CA LEU A 10 -5.47 -2.48 40.87
C LEU A 10 -6.95 -2.36 40.50
N ARG A 11 -7.48 -1.14 40.37
CA ARG A 11 -8.78 -0.88 39.74
C ARG A 11 -8.81 0.51 39.13
N GLU A 12 -8.38 0.58 37.88
CA GLU A 12 -8.95 1.47 36.86
C GLU A 12 -8.46 0.94 35.51
N ALA A 13 -8.88 -0.31 35.25
CA ALA A 13 -8.93 -0.86 33.92
C ALA A 13 -10.08 -0.19 33.17
N GLU A 14 -9.78 0.24 31.94
CA GLU A 14 -10.72 0.25 30.81
C GLU A 14 -11.96 1.15 30.95
N ALA A 15 -11.76 2.45 30.76
CA ALA A 15 -12.71 3.23 29.99
C ALA A 15 -12.31 3.12 28.49
N ILE A 16 -12.49 1.93 27.91
CA ILE A 16 -12.56 1.82 26.45
C ILE A 16 -13.92 2.40 26.09
N GLU A 17 -13.92 3.65 25.61
CA GLU A 17 -15.12 4.26 25.06
C GLU A 17 -15.75 3.29 24.04
N PRO A 18 -17.07 3.03 24.11
CA PRO A 18 -17.71 2.15 23.15
C PRO A 18 -17.61 2.79 21.77
N ILE A 19 -16.90 2.12 20.85
CA ILE A 19 -16.83 2.52 19.44
C ILE A 19 -18.25 2.50 18.90
N THR A 20 -18.85 3.68 18.75
CA THR A 20 -20.23 3.83 18.29
C THR A 20 -20.30 3.36 16.83
N PRO A 21 -21.26 2.52 16.43
CA PRO A 21 -21.33 1.98 15.06
C PRO A 21 -21.42 3.06 13.96
N GLY A 22 -21.81 4.29 14.29
CA GLY A 22 -21.80 5.45 13.40
C GLY A 22 -20.39 5.91 13.03
N ASP A 23 -19.49 5.98 14.01
CA ASP A 23 -18.12 6.48 13.84
C ASP A 23 -17.31 5.62 12.87
N ARG A 24 -17.55 4.30 12.85
CA ARG A 24 -16.82 3.39 11.95
C ARG A 24 -17.23 3.55 10.48
N ARG A 25 -18.47 3.96 10.23
CA ARG A 25 -18.97 4.23 8.88
C ARG A 25 -18.48 5.59 8.40
N GLU A 26 -18.59 6.60 9.24
CA GLU A 26 -18.11 7.96 8.95
C GLU A 26 -16.59 7.99 8.77
N ALA A 27 -15.82 7.25 9.58
CA ALA A 27 -14.38 7.09 9.40
C ALA A 27 -14.03 6.42 8.06
N ARG A 28 -14.80 5.41 7.64
CA ARG A 28 -14.58 4.76 6.34
C ARG A 28 -14.93 5.69 5.18
N GLU A 29 -15.99 6.48 5.31
CA GLU A 29 -16.38 7.48 4.31
C GLU A 29 -15.34 8.61 4.21
N ALA A 30 -14.76 9.04 5.35
CA ALA A 30 -13.66 9.98 5.39
C ALA A 30 -12.37 9.43 4.74
N GLU A 31 -12.01 8.18 5.03
CA GLU A 31 -10.86 7.51 4.40
C GLU A 31 -11.04 7.36 2.89
N MET A 32 -12.26 6.98 2.46
CA MET A 32 -12.58 6.85 1.03
C MET A 32 -12.51 8.20 0.32
N LYS A 33 -12.99 9.28 0.95
CA LYS A 33 -12.87 10.64 0.43
C LYS A 33 -11.41 11.07 0.35
N GLU A 34 -10.60 10.82 1.38
CA GLU A 34 -9.18 11.14 1.37
C GLU A 34 -8.43 10.41 0.24
N LEU A 35 -8.75 9.13 0.00
CA LEU A 35 -8.20 8.37 -1.12
C LEU A 35 -8.61 8.96 -2.46
N HIS A 36 -9.86 9.38 -2.59
CA HIS A 36 -10.37 10.03 -3.80
C HIS A 36 -9.66 11.35 -4.08
N ASP A 37 -9.56 12.22 -3.08
CA ASP A 37 -8.89 13.52 -3.19
C ASP A 37 -7.39 13.34 -3.55
N LYS A 38 -6.73 12.32 -2.97
CA LYS A 38 -5.36 11.94 -3.34
C LYS A 38 -5.23 11.46 -4.79
N LEU A 39 -6.20 10.70 -5.28
CA LEU A 39 -6.22 10.24 -6.67
C LEU A 39 -6.43 11.41 -7.64
N GLU A 40 -7.38 12.30 -7.34
CA GLU A 40 -7.63 13.50 -8.14
C GLU A 40 -6.39 14.42 -8.20
N ALA A 41 -5.71 14.61 -7.08
CA ALA A 41 -4.48 15.40 -7.02
C ALA A 41 -3.37 14.80 -7.91
N ARG A 42 -3.27 13.46 -7.98
CA ARG A 42 -2.29 12.79 -8.84
C ARG A 42 -2.65 12.86 -10.33
N VAL A 43 -3.94 12.81 -10.66
CA VAL A 43 -4.42 12.89 -12.05
C VAL A 43 -4.26 14.30 -12.62
N THR A 44 -4.46 15.32 -11.78
CA THR A 44 -4.37 16.73 -12.16
C THR A 44 -2.96 17.32 -12.04
N ASP A 45 -1.96 16.50 -11.68
CA ASP A 45 -0.57 16.95 -11.52
C ASP A 45 0.06 17.38 -12.85
N GLN A 46 0.13 18.70 -13.07
CA GLN A 46 0.76 19.30 -14.25
C GLN A 46 2.28 19.10 -14.29
N ASN A 47 2.91 18.75 -13.17
CA ASN A 47 4.34 18.46 -13.10
C ASN A 47 4.66 16.99 -13.44
N PHE A 48 3.64 16.17 -13.68
CA PHE A 48 3.83 14.79 -14.10
C PHE A 48 4.57 14.74 -15.44
N ASN A 49 5.74 14.08 -15.44
CA ASN A 49 6.55 13.92 -16.64
C ASN A 49 6.85 12.43 -16.84
N ILE A 50 6.17 11.83 -17.82
CA ILE A 50 6.32 10.42 -18.16
C ILE A 50 7.76 10.04 -18.53
N LYS A 51 8.57 10.97 -19.06
CA LYS A 51 9.96 10.72 -19.45
C LYS A 51 10.90 10.50 -18.26
N LYS A 52 10.48 10.87 -17.04
CA LYS A 52 11.25 10.61 -15.81
C LYS A 52 11.10 9.17 -15.31
N TYR A 53 10.12 8.43 -15.83
CA TYR A 53 9.89 7.06 -15.42
C TYR A 53 10.66 6.11 -16.35
N PRO A 54 11.27 5.04 -15.80
CA PRO A 54 11.89 4.01 -16.62
C PRO A 54 10.89 3.44 -17.62
N ASP A 55 11.38 3.07 -18.80
CA ASP A 55 10.57 2.39 -19.80
C ASP A 55 9.91 1.15 -19.16
N PRO A 56 8.56 1.06 -19.15
CA PRO A 56 7.85 -0.07 -18.55
C PRO A 56 8.15 -1.40 -19.25
N LEU A 57 8.71 -1.36 -20.47
CA LEU A 57 9.08 -2.54 -21.24
C LEU A 57 10.53 -2.98 -20.99
N LEU A 58 11.31 -2.22 -20.23
CA LEU A 58 12.65 -2.62 -19.85
C LEU A 58 12.63 -3.23 -18.44
N PRO A 59 13.36 -4.34 -18.20
CA PRO A 59 13.57 -4.85 -16.86
C PRO A 59 14.11 -3.73 -15.97
N ARG A 60 13.46 -3.49 -14.84
CA ARG A 60 13.90 -2.46 -13.89
C ARG A 60 15.26 -2.89 -13.34
N LYS A 61 16.33 -2.19 -13.74
CA LYS A 61 17.68 -2.47 -13.25
C LYS A 61 17.72 -2.17 -11.75
N GLY A 62 18.03 -3.19 -10.96
CA GLY A 62 17.96 -3.12 -9.50
C GLY A 62 16.54 -3.43 -9.03
N LEU A 63 16.19 -4.71 -9.04
CA LEU A 63 15.00 -5.21 -8.36
C LEU A 63 15.27 -5.07 -6.86
N ASP A 64 15.07 -3.88 -6.33
CA ASP A 64 14.92 -3.68 -4.89
C ASP A 64 13.78 -4.61 -4.47
N SER A 65 14.00 -5.50 -3.51
CA SER A 65 13.11 -6.64 -3.18
C SER A 65 11.66 -6.24 -2.89
N ARG A 66 11.42 -4.94 -2.65
CA ARG A 66 10.10 -4.30 -2.53
C ARG A 66 9.27 -4.27 -3.81
N HIS A 67 9.90 -4.44 -4.98
CA HIS A 67 9.23 -4.43 -6.29
C HIS A 67 9.13 -5.82 -6.91
N GLN A 68 9.61 -6.85 -6.21
CA GLN A 68 9.44 -8.23 -6.63
C GLN A 68 8.01 -8.65 -6.33
N VAL A 69 7.26 -8.98 -7.39
CA VAL A 69 5.91 -9.52 -7.24
C VAL A 69 6.03 -10.97 -6.78
N ASP A 70 5.35 -11.32 -5.69
CA ASP A 70 5.34 -12.69 -5.18
C ASP A 70 4.90 -13.67 -6.28
N GLY A 71 5.72 -14.69 -6.51
CA GLY A 71 5.48 -15.73 -7.53
C GLY A 71 5.99 -15.40 -8.94
N VAL A 72 6.53 -14.21 -9.19
CA VAL A 72 7.19 -13.89 -10.47
C VAL A 72 8.71 -14.00 -10.31
N THR A 73 9.28 -15.05 -10.91
CA THR A 73 10.73 -15.20 -10.99
C THR A 73 11.30 -14.31 -12.11
N GLN A 74 12.58 -13.92 -12.01
CA GLN A 74 13.25 -13.14 -13.05
C GLN A 74 13.24 -13.85 -14.42
N GLU A 75 13.31 -15.19 -14.42
CA GLU A 75 13.22 -15.98 -15.64
C GLU A 75 11.86 -15.83 -16.34
N MET A 76 10.76 -15.78 -15.56
CA MET A 76 9.42 -15.55 -16.10
C MET A 76 9.28 -14.14 -16.68
N GLU A 77 9.80 -13.13 -15.98
CA GLU A 77 9.82 -11.75 -16.47
C GLU A 77 10.57 -11.65 -17.82
N HIS A 78 11.76 -12.24 -17.90
CA HIS A 78 12.54 -12.27 -19.13
C HIS A 78 11.81 -12.96 -20.29
N LYS A 79 11.14 -14.08 -20.03
CA LYS A 79 10.37 -14.82 -21.04
C LYS A 79 9.21 -13.99 -21.59
N TRP A 80 8.47 -13.31 -20.72
CA TRP A 80 7.36 -12.46 -21.12
C TRP A 80 7.83 -11.25 -21.92
N LEU A 81 8.91 -10.60 -21.50
CA LEU A 81 9.50 -9.48 -22.24
C LEU A 81 9.93 -9.88 -23.64
N ALA A 82 10.58 -11.05 -23.79
CA ALA A 82 10.94 -11.59 -25.10
C ALA A 82 9.71 -11.83 -26.01
N GLN A 83 8.60 -12.31 -25.43
CA GLN A 83 7.37 -12.56 -26.18
C GLN A 83 6.69 -11.25 -26.63
N VAL A 84 6.73 -10.21 -25.78
CA VAL A 84 6.26 -8.87 -26.12
C VAL A 84 7.10 -8.26 -27.25
N GLU A 85 8.43 -8.39 -27.20
CA GLU A 85 9.31 -7.93 -28.28
C GLU A 85 9.08 -8.66 -29.61
N ALA A 86 8.90 -9.99 -29.56
CA ALA A 86 8.60 -10.79 -30.74
C ALA A 86 7.29 -10.35 -31.41
N SER A 87 6.27 -10.08 -30.60
CA SER A 87 4.95 -9.60 -31.05
C SER A 87 5.06 -8.18 -31.66
N ARG A 88 5.88 -7.30 -31.08
CA ARG A 88 6.14 -5.95 -31.62
C ARG A 88 6.84 -5.98 -32.97
N LEU A 89 7.71 -6.96 -33.20
CA LEU A 89 8.48 -7.13 -34.44
C LEU A 89 7.73 -7.92 -35.52
N GLY A 90 6.47 -8.31 -35.29
CA GLY A 90 5.69 -9.11 -36.24
C GLY A 90 6.29 -10.50 -36.48
N LYS A 91 7.11 -10.99 -35.55
CA LYS A 91 7.71 -12.33 -35.59
C LYS A 91 6.83 -13.28 -34.79
N VAL A 92 5.62 -13.52 -35.29
CA VAL A 92 4.74 -14.59 -34.83
C VAL A 92 4.41 -15.46 -36.02
#